data_AF-A0A496AV20-F1
#
_entry.id   AF-A0A496AV20-F1
#
_cell.length_a   1.000
_cell.length_b   1.000
_cell.length_c   1.000
_cell.angle_alpha   90.00
_cell.angle_beta   90.00
_cell.angle_gamma   90.00
#
_symmetry.space_group_name_H-M   'P 1'
#
loop_
_entity.id
_entity.type
_entity.pdbx_description
1 polymer ?
#
loop_
_entity_poly.entity_id
_entity_poly.type
_entity_poly.pdbx_seq_one_letter_code
_entity_poly.pdbx_strand_id
1 'polypeptide(L)'
;MIANTITLCRLLLTFIVIVLFGRYWTLDIGLIATIALIFTLDGVDGYIARRRNETSKLGEVLDTVADRIIENTFWIYFTTTGHLPLWMPIAVMSRGFITDSLQRSFGYPESGWTHALTRSRISRALSGITKMLAFTSLASTGFLKNPALEQGSLTLATIAVGFCLLRGLPFFFITR
;
A
#
# COMPACT_ATOMS: atom_id res chain seq x y z
N MET A 1 -14.27 -6.40 -17.25
CA MET A 1 -14.11 -5.02 -16.71
C MET A 1 -14.38 -4.91 -15.21
N ILE A 2 -14.74 -6.00 -14.52
CA ILE A 2 -15.08 -5.94 -13.08
C ILE A 2 -13.89 -5.54 -12.20
N ALA A 3 -12.67 -5.97 -12.55
CA ALA A 3 -11.44 -5.62 -11.83
C ALA A 3 -11.23 -4.09 -11.79
N ASN A 4 -11.31 -3.40 -12.95
CA ASN A 4 -11.15 -1.95 -13.01
C ASN A 4 -12.20 -1.21 -12.16
N THR A 5 -13.43 -1.71 -12.09
CA THR A 5 -14.46 -1.11 -11.23
C THR A 5 -14.10 -1.25 -9.75
N ILE A 6 -13.53 -2.39 -9.33
CA ILE A 6 -13.05 -2.59 -7.96
C ILE A 6 -11.93 -1.60 -7.65
N THR A 7 -10.94 -1.45 -8.54
CA THR A 7 -9.84 -0.47 -8.38
C THR A 7 -10.37 0.97 -8.25
N LEU A 8 -11.30 1.38 -9.12
CA LEU A 8 -11.94 2.70 -9.06
C LEU A 8 -12.71 2.90 -7.75
N CYS A 9 -13.47 1.90 -7.32
CA CYS A 9 -14.17 1.93 -6.04
C CYS A 9 -13.19 2.09 -4.87
N ARG A 10 -12.08 1.33 -4.84
CA ARG A 10 -11.03 1.45 -3.80
C ARG A 10 -10.45 2.87 -3.75
N LEU A 11 -10.20 3.46 -4.92
CA LEU A 11 -9.69 4.83 -5.02
C LEU A 11 -10.69 5.83 -4.45
N LEU A 12 -11.97 5.74 -4.84
CA LEU A 12 -13.04 6.61 -4.32
C LEU A 12 -13.23 6.45 -2.80
N LEU A 13 -13.25 5.21 -2.31
CA LEU A 13 -13.34 4.92 -0.88
C LEU A 13 -12.18 5.52 -0.10
N THR A 14 -10.96 5.49 -0.66
CA THR A 14 -9.78 6.10 -0.03
C THR A 14 -9.97 7.62 0.15
N PHE A 15 -10.45 8.32 -0.87
CA PHE A 15 -10.75 9.75 -0.78
C PHE A 15 -11.87 10.05 0.23
N ILE A 16 -12.92 9.22 0.27
CA ILE A 16 -14.00 9.36 1.25
C ILE A 16 -13.46 9.20 2.68
N VAL A 17 -12.61 8.20 2.91
CA VAL A 17 -12.00 7.95 4.21
C VAL A 17 -11.21 9.17 4.67
N ILE A 18 -10.26 9.68 3.89
CA ILE A 18 -9.41 10.80 4.34
C ILE A 18 -10.19 12.11 4.58
N VAL A 19 -11.33 12.31 3.90
CA VAL A 19 -12.16 13.53 4.06
C VAL A 19 -13.05 13.44 5.31
N LEU A 20 -13.54 12.24 5.64
CA LEU A 20 -14.49 12.04 6.73
C LEU A 20 -13.84 11.66 8.05
N PHE A 21 -12.65 11.06 8.00
CA PHE A 21 -11.98 10.54 9.19
C PHE A 21 -11.66 11.65 10.19
N GLY A 22 -12.05 11.45 11.45
CA GLY A 22 -11.88 12.45 12.53
C GLY A 22 -12.91 13.58 12.53
N ARG A 23 -13.86 13.61 11.57
CA ARG A 23 -14.96 14.60 11.55
C ARG A 23 -16.14 14.18 12.41
N TYR A 24 -16.44 12.87 12.46
CA TYR A 24 -17.54 12.31 13.22
C TYR A 24 -17.09 11.02 13.91
N TRP A 25 -17.00 11.06 15.23
CA TRP A 25 -16.57 9.92 16.05
C TRP A 25 -17.34 8.62 15.78
N THR A 26 -18.64 8.72 15.50
CA THR A 26 -19.50 7.57 15.19
C THR A 26 -19.18 6.90 13.87
N LEU A 27 -18.56 7.63 12.93
CA LEU A 27 -18.17 7.11 11.62
C LEU A 27 -16.78 6.49 11.65
N ASP A 28 -15.91 6.91 12.57
CA ASP A 28 -14.49 6.51 12.58
C ASP A 28 -14.31 4.98 12.64
N ILE A 29 -15.13 4.25 13.41
CA ILE A 29 -15.11 2.78 13.45
C ILE A 29 -15.40 2.18 12.07
N GLY A 30 -16.41 2.70 11.37
CA GLY A 30 -16.75 2.27 10.01
C GLY A 30 -15.66 2.62 9.01
N LEU A 31 -14.99 3.75 9.17
CA LEU A 31 -13.88 4.17 8.32
C LEU A 31 -12.62 3.31 8.56
N ILE A 32 -12.32 2.92 9.80
CA ILE A 32 -11.24 1.96 10.12
C ILE A 32 -11.50 0.63 9.40
N ALA A 33 -12.73 0.10 9.48
CA ALA A 33 -13.12 -1.11 8.76
C ALA A 33 -13.00 -0.93 7.23
N THR A 34 -13.32 0.26 6.72
CA THR A 34 -13.18 0.61 5.30
C THR A 34 -11.71 0.62 4.87
N ILE A 35 -10.77 1.09 5.70
CA ILE A 35 -9.32 1.00 5.42
C ILE A 35 -8.92 -0.46 5.27
N ALA A 36 -9.30 -1.33 6.21
CA ALA A 36 -9.01 -2.76 6.13
C ALA A 36 -9.57 -3.37 4.83
N LEU A 37 -10.78 -2.98 4.45
CA LEU A 37 -11.44 -3.43 3.22
C LEU A 37 -10.68 -2.98 1.97
N ILE A 38 -10.24 -1.71 1.89
CA ILE A 38 -9.51 -1.17 0.73
C ILE A 38 -8.25 -1.99 0.43
N PHE A 39 -7.46 -2.33 1.46
CA PHE A 39 -6.25 -3.13 1.31
C PHE A 39 -6.52 -4.63 1.12
N THR A 40 -7.65 -5.13 1.63
CA THR A 40 -8.05 -6.53 1.38
C THR A 40 -8.52 -6.72 -0.07
N LEU A 41 -9.27 -5.74 -0.61
CA LEU A 41 -9.79 -5.79 -1.97
C LEU A 41 -8.67 -5.85 -3.02
N ASP A 42 -7.50 -5.26 -2.75
CA ASP A 42 -6.26 -5.34 -3.55
C ASP A 42 -5.69 -6.76 -3.74
N GLY A 43 -5.95 -7.64 -2.78
CA GLY A 43 -5.59 -9.05 -2.92
C GLY A 43 -6.60 -9.80 -3.78
N VAL A 44 -7.87 -9.38 -3.70
CA VAL A 44 -9.03 -10.09 -4.25
C VAL A 44 -9.23 -9.75 -5.71
N ASP A 45 -9.11 -8.47 -6.12
CA ASP A 45 -9.13 -8.05 -7.52
C ASP A 45 -8.04 -8.75 -8.34
N GLY A 46 -6.82 -8.85 -7.80
CA GLY A 46 -5.71 -9.56 -8.40
C GLY A 46 -5.95 -11.07 -8.54
N TYR A 47 -6.77 -11.68 -7.68
CA TYR A 47 -7.19 -13.08 -7.82
C TYR A 47 -8.29 -13.23 -8.90
N ILE A 48 -9.29 -12.35 -8.88
CA ILE A 48 -10.43 -12.39 -9.81
C ILE A 48 -9.99 -12.11 -11.24
N ALA A 49 -9.11 -11.12 -11.45
CA ALA A 49 -8.58 -10.77 -12.77
C ALA A 49 -7.86 -11.96 -13.43
N ARG A 50 -7.07 -12.71 -12.65
CA ARG A 50 -6.37 -13.91 -13.11
C ARG A 50 -7.33 -15.06 -13.45
N ARG A 51 -8.42 -15.22 -12.69
CA ARG A 51 -9.38 -16.30 -12.92
C ARG A 51 -10.26 -16.06 -14.15
N ARG A 52 -10.47 -14.79 -14.52
CA ARG A 52 -11.37 -14.42 -15.63
C ARG A 52 -10.67 -14.16 -16.96
N ASN A 53 -9.32 -14.15 -17.02
CA ASN A 53 -8.55 -13.76 -18.21
C ASN A 53 -9.00 -12.39 -18.81
N GLU A 54 -9.63 -11.54 -18.01
CA GLU A 54 -10.11 -10.22 -18.41
C GLU A 54 -8.99 -9.18 -18.17
N THR A 55 -7.88 -9.31 -18.89
CA THR A 55 -6.75 -8.38 -18.80
C THR A 55 -6.80 -7.40 -19.97
N SER A 56 -7.21 -6.15 -19.70
CA SER A 56 -6.99 -5.04 -20.64
C SER A 56 -5.71 -4.30 -20.26
N LYS A 57 -4.89 -3.92 -21.24
CA LYS A 57 -3.66 -3.15 -20.99
C LYS A 57 -3.92 -1.84 -20.23
N LEU A 58 -5.05 -1.18 -20.52
CA LEU A 58 -5.44 0.04 -19.81
C LEU A 58 -5.80 -0.24 -18.35
N GLY A 59 -6.52 -1.34 -18.08
CA GLY A 59 -6.88 -1.76 -16.72
C GLY A 59 -5.67 -2.05 -15.85
N GLU A 60 -4.66 -2.76 -16.38
CA GLU A 60 -3.43 -3.08 -15.64
C GLU A 60 -2.63 -1.82 -15.26
N VAL A 61 -2.56 -0.84 -16.15
CA VAL A 61 -1.90 0.45 -15.87
C VAL A 61 -2.68 1.23 -14.82
N LEU A 62 -4.01 1.30 -14.95
CA LEU A 62 -4.87 1.99 -13.98
C LEU A 62 -4.79 1.37 -12.58
N ASP A 63 -4.73 0.04 -12.50
CA ASP A 63 -4.58 -0.72 -11.25
C ASP A 63 -3.27 -0.34 -10.55
N THR A 64 -2.15 -0.43 -11.29
CA THR A 64 -0.82 -0.08 -10.78
C THR A 64 -0.75 1.39 -10.32
N VAL A 65 -1.37 2.31 -11.06
CA VAL A 65 -1.39 3.73 -10.71
C VAL A 65 -2.27 3.99 -9.49
N ALA A 66 -3.46 3.39 -9.43
CA ALA A 66 -4.37 3.55 -8.31
C ALA A 66 -3.77 3.01 -7.01
N ASP A 67 -3.09 1.87 -7.04
CA ASP A 67 -2.39 1.33 -5.87
C ASP A 67 -1.34 2.29 -5.32
N ARG A 68 -0.57 2.93 -6.21
CA ARG A 68 0.41 3.96 -5.83
C ARG A 68 -0.26 5.17 -5.21
N ILE A 69 -1.38 5.63 -5.78
CA ILE A 69 -2.13 6.77 -5.25
C ILE A 69 -2.68 6.44 -3.86
N ILE A 70 -3.32 5.28 -3.70
CA ILE A 70 -3.91 4.84 -2.43
C ILE A 70 -2.82 4.71 -1.36
N GLU A 71 -1.71 4.04 -1.66
CA GLU A 71 -0.59 3.88 -0.73
C GLU A 71 -0.02 5.24 -0.31
N ASN A 72 0.32 6.10 -1.27
CA ASN A 72 0.92 7.40 -0.97
C ASN A 72 -0.05 8.30 -0.20
N THR A 73 -1.34 8.24 -0.52
CA THR A 73 -2.39 9.00 0.17
C THR A 73 -2.42 8.67 1.65
N PHE A 74 -2.42 7.39 2.02
CA PHE A 74 -2.43 6.99 3.43
C PHE A 74 -1.14 7.37 4.16
N TRP A 75 0.03 7.17 3.54
CA TRP A 75 1.31 7.60 4.15
C TRP A 75 1.36 9.10 4.41
N ILE A 76 0.94 9.91 3.44
CA ILE A 76 0.88 11.37 3.56
C ILE A 76 -0.15 11.75 4.63
N TYR A 77 -1.36 11.19 4.57
CA TYR A 77 -2.43 11.49 5.50
C TYR A 77 -2.03 11.26 6.96
N PHE A 78 -1.48 10.09 7.29
CA PHE A 78 -1.04 9.79 8.66
C PHE A 78 0.19 10.59 9.11
N THR A 79 0.99 11.09 8.17
CA THR A 79 2.06 12.04 8.47
C THR A 79 1.50 13.42 8.79
N THR A 80 0.54 13.91 8.00
CA THR A 80 -0.09 15.24 8.20
C THR A 80 -0.93 15.33 9.46
N THR A 81 -1.48 14.21 9.92
CA THR A 81 -2.21 14.12 11.20
C THR A 81 -1.28 13.90 12.39
N GLY A 82 0.04 13.83 12.18
CA GLY A 82 1.05 13.73 13.23
C GLY A 82 1.30 12.32 13.76
N HIS A 83 0.66 11.29 13.20
CA HIS A 83 0.84 9.91 13.63
C HIS A 83 2.11 9.24 13.09
N LEU A 84 2.70 9.80 12.01
CA LEU A 84 3.91 9.27 11.40
C LEU A 84 4.97 10.36 11.18
N PRO A 85 6.27 10.00 11.29
CA PRO A 85 7.35 10.90 10.96
C PRO A 85 7.50 11.04 9.43
N LEU A 86 7.86 12.25 8.99
CA LEU A 86 7.94 12.63 7.57
C LEU A 86 8.92 11.77 6.73
N TRP A 87 9.91 11.14 7.35
CA TRP A 87 10.85 10.30 6.61
C TRP A 87 10.18 9.06 5.98
N MET A 88 9.09 8.55 6.57
CA MET A 88 8.40 7.34 6.09
C MET A 88 7.74 7.53 4.71
N PRO A 89 6.83 8.51 4.50
CA PRO A 89 6.25 8.75 3.17
C PRO A 89 7.34 9.07 2.14
N ILE A 90 8.34 9.89 2.50
CA ILE A 90 9.43 10.25 1.59
C ILE A 90 10.19 9.00 1.14
N ALA A 91 10.55 8.10 2.06
CA ALA A 91 11.27 6.88 1.75
C ALA A 91 10.46 5.94 0.84
N VAL A 92 9.18 5.73 1.13
CA VAL A 92 8.29 4.88 0.32
C VAL A 92 8.09 5.45 -1.08
N MET A 93 7.81 6.76 -1.19
CA MET A 93 7.62 7.43 -2.48
C MET A 93 8.90 7.40 -3.32
N SER A 94 10.04 7.78 -2.73
CA SER A 94 11.33 7.79 -3.41
C SER A 94 11.68 6.41 -3.94
N ARG A 95 11.55 5.37 -3.10
CA ARG A 95 11.74 3.99 -3.52
C ARG A 95 10.79 3.61 -4.65
N GLY A 96 9.51 3.97 -4.55
CA GLY A 96 8.51 3.68 -5.60
C GLY A 96 8.92 4.23 -6.96
N PHE A 97 9.26 5.53 -7.02
CA PHE A 97 9.72 6.17 -8.25
C PHE A 97 10.99 5.54 -8.81
N ILE A 98 11.96 5.22 -7.96
CA ILE A 98 13.22 4.59 -8.38
C ILE A 98 12.94 3.20 -8.95
N THR A 99 12.20 2.35 -8.22
CA THR A 99 11.91 0.98 -8.68
C THR A 99 11.11 0.97 -9.98
N ASP A 100 10.12 1.86 -10.11
CA ASP A 100 9.26 1.90 -11.29
C ASP A 100 10.05 2.43 -12.52
N SER A 101 10.93 3.42 -12.32
CA SER A 101 11.80 3.95 -13.37
C SER A 101 12.85 2.94 -13.84
N LEU A 102 13.50 2.24 -12.89
CA LEU A 102 14.48 1.20 -13.19
C LEU A 102 13.83 0.02 -13.89
N GLN A 103 12.67 -0.45 -13.41
CA GLN A 103 11.92 -1.53 -14.03
C GLN A 103 11.54 -1.20 -15.48
N ARG A 104 11.11 0.04 -15.75
CA ARG A 104 10.74 0.47 -17.10
C ARG A 104 11.94 0.59 -18.04
N SER A 105 13.10 0.98 -17.51
CA SER A 105 14.31 1.24 -18.31
C SER A 105 15.16 -0.02 -18.55
N PHE A 106 15.25 -0.89 -17.55
CA PHE A 106 16.17 -2.03 -17.54
C PHE A 106 15.47 -3.40 -17.38
N GLY A 107 14.15 -3.44 -17.18
CA GLY A 107 13.44 -4.68 -16.92
C GLY A 107 13.58 -5.17 -15.47
N TYR A 108 13.31 -6.45 -15.25
CA TYR A 108 13.39 -7.05 -13.92
C TYR A 108 14.78 -7.65 -13.66
N PRO A 109 15.33 -7.53 -12.43
CA PRO A 109 16.60 -8.16 -12.07
C PRO A 109 16.54 -9.69 -12.14
N GLU A 110 17.47 -10.31 -12.87
CA GLU A 110 17.49 -11.75 -13.21
C GLU A 110 18.12 -12.67 -12.15
N SER A 111 18.55 -12.17 -10.99
CA SER A 111 19.20 -13.03 -9.97
C SER A 111 18.20 -13.91 -9.18
N GLY A 112 18.65 -15.06 -8.68
CA GLY A 112 17.79 -16.03 -7.98
C GLY A 112 17.10 -15.47 -6.73
N TRP A 113 17.81 -14.71 -5.90
CA TRP A 113 17.24 -14.09 -4.69
C TRP A 113 16.33 -12.90 -5.01
N THR A 114 16.58 -12.18 -6.12
CA THR A 114 15.73 -11.06 -6.55
C THR A 114 14.37 -11.53 -7.04
N HIS A 115 14.27 -12.70 -7.67
CA HIS A 115 12.97 -13.27 -8.01
C HIS A 115 12.11 -13.59 -6.77
N ALA A 116 12.73 -14.11 -5.71
CA ALA A 116 12.04 -14.44 -4.47
C ALA A 116 11.51 -13.19 -3.75
N LEU A 117 12.25 -12.09 -3.71
CA LEU A 117 11.81 -10.86 -3.05
C LEU A 117 10.83 -10.03 -3.90
N THR A 118 11.06 -9.92 -5.20
CA THR A 118 10.33 -8.98 -6.05
C THR A 118 9.06 -9.61 -6.65
N ARG A 119 9.13 -10.88 -7.08
CA ARG A 119 8.06 -11.55 -7.85
C ARG A 119 7.18 -12.49 -7.01
N SER A 120 7.69 -12.99 -5.88
CA SER A 120 6.97 -13.96 -5.04
C SER A 120 5.60 -13.42 -4.59
N ARG A 121 4.60 -14.30 -4.65
CA ARG A 121 3.24 -14.02 -4.17
C ARG A 121 3.23 -13.77 -2.67
N ILE A 122 4.06 -14.51 -1.93
CA ILE A 122 4.16 -14.42 -0.47
C ILE A 122 4.75 -13.07 -0.09
N SER A 123 5.83 -12.63 -0.76
CA SER A 123 6.43 -11.31 -0.52
C SER A 123 5.45 -10.16 -0.79
N ARG A 124 4.68 -10.24 -1.89
CA ARG A 124 3.62 -9.26 -2.18
C ARG A 124 2.53 -9.24 -1.11
N ALA A 125 2.02 -10.42 -0.74
CA ALA A 125 0.98 -10.55 0.27
C ALA A 125 1.46 -10.03 1.64
N LEU A 126 2.67 -10.41 2.08
CA LEU A 126 3.25 -9.91 3.33
C LEU A 126 3.33 -8.38 3.33
N SER A 127 3.82 -7.77 2.26
CA SER A 127 3.88 -6.31 2.16
C SER A 127 2.51 -5.65 2.26
N GLY A 128 1.49 -6.23 1.61
CA GLY A 128 0.11 -5.73 1.67
C GLY A 128 -0.47 -5.86 3.07
N ILE A 129 -0.30 -7.04 3.70
CA ILE A 129 -0.78 -7.32 5.06
C ILE A 129 -0.13 -6.39 6.08
N THR A 130 1.20 -6.19 6.02
CA THR A 130 1.88 -5.31 6.97
C THR A 130 1.39 -3.86 6.83
N LYS A 131 1.17 -3.36 5.60
CA LYS A 131 0.59 -2.02 5.38
C LYS A 131 -0.85 -1.93 5.88
N MET A 132 -1.67 -2.94 5.60
CA MET A 132 -3.05 -3.01 6.10
C MET A 132 -3.09 -2.93 7.63
N LEU A 133 -2.26 -3.72 8.31
CA LEU A 133 -2.15 -3.71 9.77
C LEU A 133 -1.61 -2.37 10.30
N ALA A 134 -0.60 -1.80 9.62
CA ALA A 134 -0.06 -0.50 10.00
C ALA A 134 -1.13 0.61 9.88
N PHE A 135 -1.84 0.72 8.76
CA PHE A 135 -2.82 1.79 8.57
C PHE A 135 -4.08 1.61 9.41
N THR A 136 -4.55 0.38 9.61
CA THR A 136 -5.71 0.13 10.48
C THR A 136 -5.38 0.37 11.96
N SER A 137 -4.18 0.00 12.41
CA SER A 137 -3.71 0.32 13.77
C SER A 137 -3.50 1.83 13.95
N LEU A 138 -2.87 2.52 13.00
CA LEU A 138 -2.73 3.99 13.01
C LEU A 138 -4.08 4.69 13.08
N ALA A 139 -5.06 4.28 12.27
CA ALA A 139 -6.41 4.81 12.35
C ALA A 139 -7.04 4.59 13.74
N SER A 140 -6.80 3.41 14.33
CA SER A 140 -7.31 3.10 15.68
C SER A 140 -6.66 3.96 16.78
N THR A 141 -5.44 4.48 16.58
CA THR A 141 -4.80 5.37 17.56
C THR A 141 -5.49 6.72 17.66
N GLY A 142 -5.95 7.28 16.54
CA GLY A 142 -6.73 8.52 16.52
C GLY A 142 -8.04 8.38 17.31
N PHE A 143 -8.63 7.18 17.31
CA PHE A 143 -9.82 6.85 18.08
C PHE A 143 -9.49 6.59 19.55
N LEU A 144 -8.69 5.58 19.88
CA LEU A 144 -8.50 5.12 21.26
C LEU A 144 -7.55 6.00 22.11
N LYS A 145 -6.72 6.86 21.49
CA LYS A 145 -5.72 7.73 22.16
C LYS A 145 -4.86 7.02 23.21
N ASN A 146 -4.52 5.75 22.98
CA ASN A 146 -3.71 4.94 23.88
C ASN A 146 -2.22 4.98 23.45
N PRO A 147 -1.29 5.36 24.35
CA PRO A 147 0.13 5.47 24.00
C PRO A 147 0.77 4.13 23.62
N ALA A 148 0.32 3.02 24.20
CA ALA A 148 0.78 1.68 23.83
C ALA A 148 0.38 1.31 22.39
N LEU A 149 -0.81 1.72 21.95
CA LEU A 149 -1.26 1.50 20.57
C LEU A 149 -0.49 2.38 19.60
N GLU A 150 -0.15 3.61 19.99
CA GLU A 150 0.65 4.52 19.18
C GLU A 150 2.04 3.93 18.88
N GLN A 151 2.75 3.46 19.91
CA GLN A 151 4.03 2.77 19.74
C GLN A 151 3.91 1.49 18.90
N GLY A 152 2.85 0.70 19.12
CA GLY A 152 2.55 -0.49 18.31
C GLY A 152 2.31 -0.16 16.83
N SER A 153 1.57 0.91 16.56
CA SER A 153 1.29 1.33 15.18
C SER A 153 2.54 1.86 14.47
N LEU A 154 3.40 2.59 15.18
CA LEU A 154 4.65 3.13 14.64
C LEU A 154 5.66 2.02 14.33
N THR A 155 5.74 1.00 15.20
CA THR A 155 6.61 -0.17 14.96
C THR A 155 6.12 -0.97 13.74
N LEU A 156 4.82 -1.21 13.62
CA LEU A 156 4.23 -1.83 12.42
C LEU A 156 4.49 -1.01 11.14
N ALA A 157 4.32 0.31 11.20
CA ALA A 157 4.63 1.20 10.10
C ALA A 157 6.11 1.14 9.70
N THR A 158 7.02 1.11 10.68
CA THR A 158 8.46 0.98 10.44
C THR A 158 8.80 -0.35 9.77
N ILE A 159 8.20 -1.45 10.23
CA ILE A 159 8.35 -2.76 9.59
C ILE A 159 7.82 -2.73 8.15
N ALA A 160 6.66 -2.10 7.92
CA ALA A 160 6.08 -1.96 6.59
C ALA A 160 7.01 -1.18 5.64
N VAL A 161 7.57 -0.06 6.09
CA VAL A 161 8.52 0.75 5.32
C VAL A 161 9.82 -0.03 5.09
N GLY A 162 10.37 -0.69 6.12
CA GLY A 162 11.57 -1.53 5.98
C GLY A 162 11.38 -2.63 4.95
N PHE A 163 10.27 -3.36 5.00
CA PHE A 163 9.93 -4.38 4.01
C PHE A 163 9.71 -3.79 2.62
N CYS A 164 9.11 -2.60 2.54
CA CYS A 164 8.98 -1.85 1.30
C CYS A 164 10.37 -1.56 0.71
N LEU A 165 11.31 -1.00 1.47
CA LEU A 165 12.66 -0.70 1.01
C LEU A 165 13.42 -1.97 0.59
N LEU A 166 13.36 -3.03 1.40
CA LEU A 166 14.01 -4.32 1.11
C LEU A 166 13.57 -4.90 -0.23
N ARG A 167 12.28 -4.81 -0.58
CA ARG A 167 11.78 -5.27 -1.87
C ARG A 167 12.23 -4.42 -3.06
N GLY A 168 12.70 -3.20 -2.82
CA GLY A 168 13.27 -2.31 -3.84
C GLY A 168 14.77 -2.50 -4.08
N LEU A 169 15.52 -3.00 -3.09
CA LEU A 169 16.96 -3.24 -3.19
C LEU A 169 17.41 -4.03 -4.43
N PRO A 170 16.71 -5.11 -4.84
CA PRO A 170 17.02 -5.86 -6.06
C PRO A 170 17.30 -5.02 -7.32
N PHE A 171 16.62 -3.88 -7.48
CA PHE A 171 16.74 -3.08 -8.69
C PHE A 171 18.08 -2.33 -8.80
N PHE A 172 18.80 -2.14 -7.69
CA PHE A 172 20.13 -1.52 -7.70
C PHE A 172 21.24 -2.50 -8.10
N PHE A 173 20.98 -3.81 -8.00
CA PHE A 173 21.94 -4.87 -8.33
C PHE A 173 21.67 -5.47 -9.71
N ILE A 174 21.03 -4.73 -10.62
CA ILE A 174 20.91 -5.14 -12.02
C ILE A 174 22.31 -5.05 -12.65
N THR A 175 23.06 -6.14 -12.58
CA THR A 175 24.26 -6.35 -13.38
C THR A 175 23.83 -6.75 -14.79
N ARG A 176 24.30 -5.99 -15.78
CA ARG A 176 24.16 -6.31 -17.21
C ARG A 176 24.78 -7.65 -17.56
#